data_AF-A0A6S7GS03-F1
#
_entry.id   AF-A0A6S7GS03-F1
#
_cell.length_a   1.000
_cell.length_b   1.000
_cell.length_c   1.000
_cell.angle_alpha   90.00
_cell.angle_beta   90.00
_cell.angle_gamma   90.00
#
_symmetry.space_group_name_H-M   'P 1'
#
loop_
_entity.id
_entity.type
_entity.pdbx_description
1 polymer ?
#
loop_
_entity_poly.entity_id
_entity_poly.type
_entity_poly.pdbx_seq_one_letter_code
_entity_poly.pdbx_strand_id
1 'polypeptide(L)'
;MAFNFAIPELTCSFSYANRPEVSFAVILLLPTTGIFLIWLLHGLSRIISSCRQNLIIPSSSCKRLSIKILLFVYFPITAKTLQAVLPCEHRDGLSYLKVTPWLDCNGTSYTWLVALGYVSLVVFVIGVPFFVFVSLLCKYVDHHGQAVSEETNIWLKPLYNDFKTPYRRYFPLVFLGRRLLLAVFLTVVPTTSSYQVMGITVLLVISIAITLIFRPFEQYSERFEFETLADVIVSVVLLLSFVGLALLRVSPKFDNSLVWLIISMNCVVVLSCVVGMLVLFAVNLCKSPGNDNVQPENVQQYEQIPD
;
A
#
# COMPACT_ATOMS: atom_id res chain seq x y z
N MET A 1 12.45 -19.06 -7.58
CA MET A 1 13.03 -18.85 -8.92
C MET A 1 13.34 -17.37 -9.06
N ALA A 2 14.61 -17.03 -9.22
CA ALA A 2 15.06 -15.66 -9.44
C ALA A 2 14.82 -15.29 -10.91
N PHE A 3 14.01 -14.27 -11.16
CA PHE A 3 13.92 -13.67 -12.49
C PHE A 3 15.08 -12.67 -12.64
N ASN A 4 16.10 -13.08 -13.40
CA ASN A 4 17.09 -12.16 -13.95
C ASN A 4 16.47 -11.48 -15.18
N PHE A 5 15.92 -10.28 -15.01
CA PHE A 5 15.70 -9.38 -16.13
C PHE A 5 17.04 -8.74 -16.50
N ALA A 6 17.78 -9.36 -17.42
CA ALA A 6 18.89 -8.72 -18.10
C ALA A 6 18.34 -7.84 -19.23
N ILE A 7 18.02 -6.59 -18.92
CA ILE A 7 17.74 -5.56 -19.93
C ILE A 7 19.09 -4.88 -20.26
N PRO A 8 19.67 -5.07 -21.46
CA PRO A 8 21.07 -4.74 -21.70
C PRO A 8 21.41 -3.24 -21.79
N GLU A 9 20.42 -2.34 -21.89
CA GLU A 9 20.69 -0.93 -22.26
C GLU A 9 20.27 0.14 -21.24
N LEU A 10 19.79 -0.24 -20.05
CA LEU A 10 19.49 0.72 -18.96
C LEU A 10 20.02 0.27 -17.57
N THR A 11 21.06 -0.54 -17.53
CA THR A 11 21.66 -0.95 -16.25
C THR A 11 22.85 -0.06 -15.90
N CYS A 12 22.61 0.95 -15.04
CA CYS A 12 23.64 1.29 -14.06
C CYS A 12 23.89 0.01 -13.25
N SER A 13 25.01 -0.67 -13.50
CA SER A 13 25.39 -1.90 -12.81
C SER A 13 25.72 -1.60 -11.35
N PHE A 14 24.68 -1.57 -10.51
CA PHE A 14 24.86 -1.53 -9.07
C PHE A 14 25.32 -2.92 -8.61
N SER A 15 26.64 -3.15 -8.67
CA SER A 15 27.32 -4.40 -8.25
C SER A 15 27.00 -4.80 -6.78
N TYR A 16 26.43 -3.88 -5.99
CA TYR A 16 25.97 -4.09 -4.61
C TYR A 16 24.50 -4.55 -4.46
N ALA A 17 23.68 -4.55 -5.51
CA ALA A 17 22.26 -4.90 -5.42
C ALA A 17 21.97 -6.40 -5.20
N ASN A 18 22.98 -7.27 -5.38
CA ASN A 18 22.86 -8.71 -5.12
C ASN A 18 23.03 -9.09 -3.65
N ARG A 19 23.41 -8.14 -2.77
CA ARG A 19 23.46 -8.41 -1.33
C ARG A 19 22.05 -8.31 -0.74
N PRO A 20 21.51 -9.37 -0.12
CA PRO A 20 20.13 -9.39 0.39
C PRO A 20 19.89 -8.34 1.48
N GLU A 21 20.94 -8.01 2.24
CA GLU A 21 20.95 -6.92 3.23
C GLU A 21 20.73 -5.53 2.61
N VAL A 22 21.34 -5.25 1.45
CA VAL A 22 21.18 -3.99 0.73
C VAL A 22 19.79 -3.90 0.09
N SER A 23 19.31 -5.00 -0.51
CA SER A 23 17.95 -5.06 -1.07
C SER A 23 16.87 -4.80 -0.01
N PHE A 24 17.02 -5.40 1.18
CA PHE A 24 16.12 -5.17 2.31
C PHE A 24 16.21 -3.73 2.82
N ALA A 25 17.43 -3.20 2.97
CA ALA A 25 17.66 -1.82 3.38
C ALA A 25 17.05 -0.82 2.37
N VAL A 26 17.16 -1.06 1.06
CA VAL A 26 16.55 -0.20 0.03
C VAL A 26 15.02 -0.21 0.13
N ILE A 27 14.39 -1.37 0.35
CA ILE A 27 12.93 -1.47 0.52
C ILE A 27 12.45 -0.72 1.77
N LEU A 28 13.25 -0.69 2.84
CA LEU A 28 12.98 0.09 4.06
C LEU A 28 13.30 1.59 3.91
N LEU A 29 14.38 1.92 3.18
CA LEU A 29 14.85 3.29 2.99
C LEU A 29 13.99 4.05 1.98
N LEU A 30 13.46 3.40 0.94
CA LEU A 30 12.64 4.05 -0.09
C LEU A 30 11.39 4.77 0.46
N PRO A 31 10.54 4.16 1.30
CA PRO A 31 9.39 4.86 1.90
C PRO A 31 9.83 5.89 2.94
N THR A 32 10.86 5.62 3.74
CA THR A 32 11.33 6.54 4.79
C THR A 32 11.97 7.78 4.18
N THR A 33 12.78 7.64 3.14
CA THR A 33 13.33 8.75 2.35
C THR A 33 12.25 9.51 1.59
N GLY A 34 11.25 8.82 1.02
CA GLY A 34 10.10 9.46 0.38
C GLY A 34 9.28 10.31 1.35
N ILE A 35 8.97 9.80 2.54
CA ILE A 35 8.30 10.55 3.60
C ILE A 35 9.18 11.73 4.05
N PHE A 36 10.47 11.49 4.29
CA PHE A 36 11.41 12.54 4.69
C PHE A 36 11.48 13.67 3.65
N LEU A 37 11.54 13.33 2.35
CA LEU A 37 11.55 14.31 1.25
C LEU A 37 10.26 15.13 1.21
N ILE A 38 9.09 14.51 1.41
CA ILE A 38 7.80 15.23 1.47
C ILE A 38 7.78 16.25 2.62
N TRP A 39 8.28 15.86 3.79
CA TRP A 39 8.35 16.75 4.94
C TRP A 39 9.41 17.84 4.78
N LEU A 40 10.55 17.52 4.16
CA LEU A 40 11.61 18.46 3.85
C LEU A 40 11.14 19.51 2.84
N LEU A 41 10.45 19.10 1.77
CA LEU A 41 9.84 20.00 0.79
C LEU A 41 8.78 20.90 1.46
N HIS A 42 7.92 20.36 2.33
CA HIS A 42 6.96 21.15 3.08
C HIS A 42 7.64 22.16 4.03
N GLY A 43 8.71 21.75 4.71
CA GLY A 43 9.53 22.63 5.55
C GLY A 43 10.18 23.76 4.75
N LEU A 44 10.78 23.44 3.60
CA LEU A 44 11.34 24.41 2.67
C LEU A 44 10.27 25.36 2.13
N SER A 45 9.09 24.85 1.74
CA SER A 45 7.98 25.69 1.30
C SER A 45 7.51 26.63 2.41
N ARG A 46 7.52 26.22 3.68
CA ARG A 46 7.23 27.13 4.81
C ARG A 46 8.27 28.24 4.92
N ILE A 47 9.56 27.88 4.91
CA ILE A 47 10.67 28.85 5.01
C ILE A 47 10.63 29.84 3.83
N ILE A 48 10.38 29.36 2.61
CA ILE A 48 10.24 30.19 1.41
C ILE A 48 8.97 31.04 1.48
N SER A 49 7.86 30.51 2.00
CA SER A 49 6.61 31.26 2.15
C SER A 49 6.72 32.39 3.18
N SER A 50 7.54 32.21 4.23
CA SER A 50 7.92 33.28 5.15
C SER A 50 8.69 34.40 4.45
N CYS A 51 9.37 34.12 3.33
CA CYS A 51 10.02 35.13 2.48
C CYS A 51 9.14 35.60 1.30
N ARG A 52 8.14 34.82 0.86
CA ARG A 52 7.33 35.08 -0.35
C ARG A 52 5.91 34.56 -0.17
N GLN A 53 4.94 35.45 -0.01
CA GLN A 53 3.54 35.19 0.39
C GLN A 53 2.68 34.28 -0.52
N ASN A 54 3.21 33.60 -1.55
CA ASN A 54 2.39 33.03 -2.63
C ASN A 54 2.38 31.49 -2.80
N LEU A 55 3.12 30.71 -2.00
CA LEU A 55 3.09 29.24 -2.14
C LEU A 55 3.01 28.53 -0.78
N ILE A 56 1.80 28.41 -0.25
CA ILE A 56 1.54 27.62 0.97
C ILE A 56 0.97 26.28 0.53
N ILE A 57 1.79 25.22 0.57
CA ILE A 57 1.30 23.86 0.45
C ILE A 57 0.58 23.51 1.76
N PRO A 58 -0.71 23.13 1.74
CA PRO A 58 -1.42 22.79 2.96
C PRO A 58 -0.84 21.51 3.57
N SER A 59 -0.51 21.57 4.86
CA SER A 59 0.07 20.45 5.63
C SER A 59 -0.78 19.17 5.57
N SER A 60 -2.10 19.30 5.37
CA SER A 60 -3.04 18.19 5.21
C SER A 60 -2.75 17.32 3.97
N SER A 61 -2.28 17.89 2.87
CA SER A 61 -1.95 17.16 1.64
C SER A 61 -0.68 16.32 1.80
N CYS A 62 0.36 16.85 2.46
CA CYS A 62 1.58 16.10 2.77
C CYS A 62 1.30 14.92 3.71
N LYS A 63 0.43 15.12 4.72
CA LYS A 63 -0.02 14.06 5.64
C LYS A 63 -0.76 12.96 4.89
N ARG A 64 -1.69 13.32 3.99
CA ARG A 64 -2.43 12.37 3.13
C ARG A 64 -1.51 11.53 2.27
N LEU A 65 -0.55 12.17 1.61
CA LEU A 65 0.40 11.48 0.73
C LEU A 65 1.31 10.53 1.53
N SER A 66 1.80 10.96 2.69
CA SER A 66 2.66 10.15 3.56
C SER A 66 1.97 8.87 4.02
N ILE A 67 0.71 8.95 4.44
CA ILE A 67 -0.08 7.78 4.87
C ILE A 67 -0.33 6.83 3.68
N LYS A 68 -0.65 7.36 2.50
CA LYS A 68 -0.86 6.53 1.29
C LYS A 68 0.42 5.79 0.88
N ILE A 69 1.58 6.45 0.93
CA ILE A 69 2.88 5.82 0.67
C ILE A 69 3.17 4.74 1.71
N LEU A 70 2.97 5.02 2.99
CA LEU A 70 3.17 4.06 4.07
C LEU A 70 2.33 2.79 3.85
N LEU A 71 1.04 2.96 3.53
CA LEU A 71 0.15 1.85 3.22
C LEU A 71 0.56 1.09 1.97
N PHE A 72 0.98 1.78 0.92
CA PHE A 72 1.41 1.16 -0.34
C PHE A 72 2.62 0.25 -0.11
N VAL A 73 3.60 0.71 0.67
CA VAL A 73 4.85 -0.04 0.93
C VAL A 73 4.69 -1.06 2.07
N TYR A 74 3.58 -1.04 2.81
CA TYR A 74 3.29 -1.97 3.90
C TYR A 74 3.37 -3.45 3.47
N PHE A 75 2.76 -3.81 2.32
CA PHE A 75 2.77 -5.19 1.83
C PHE A 75 4.18 -5.71 1.52
N PRO A 76 5.00 -5.04 0.68
CA PRO A 76 6.35 -5.52 0.39
C PRO A 76 7.26 -5.52 1.62
N ILE A 77 7.14 -4.54 2.53
CA ILE A 77 7.89 -4.55 3.81
C ILE A 77 7.50 -5.76 4.65
N THR A 78 6.20 -5.99 4.85
CA THR A 78 5.70 -7.09 5.69
C THR A 78 6.18 -8.43 5.14
N ALA A 79 6.05 -8.63 3.82
CA ALA A 79 6.53 -9.84 3.17
C ALA A 79 8.04 -10.02 3.39
N LYS A 80 8.86 -9.02 3.09
CA LYS A 80 10.32 -9.12 3.25
C LYS A 80 10.77 -9.30 4.70
N THR A 81 10.08 -8.66 5.63
CA THR A 81 10.34 -8.77 7.07
C THR A 81 10.07 -10.19 7.56
N LEU A 82 8.94 -10.78 7.17
CA LEU A 82 8.63 -12.17 7.50
C LEU A 82 9.64 -13.14 6.85
N GLN A 83 10.08 -12.86 5.62
CA GLN A 83 11.14 -13.64 4.95
C GLN A 83 12.47 -13.62 5.72
N ALA A 84 12.83 -12.49 6.32
CA ALA A 84 14.07 -12.33 7.08
C ALA A 84 14.05 -13.03 8.45
N VAL A 85 12.87 -13.12 9.08
CA VAL A 85 12.70 -13.67 10.44
C VAL A 85 12.36 -15.17 10.43
N LEU A 86 12.02 -15.74 9.27
CA LEU A 86 11.74 -17.17 9.14
C LEU A 86 12.95 -18.04 9.53
N PRO A 87 12.73 -19.19 10.19
CA PRO A 87 13.81 -20.06 10.64
C PRO A 87 14.54 -20.66 9.44
N CYS A 88 15.83 -20.92 9.64
CA CYS A 88 16.67 -21.56 8.63
C CYS A 88 16.31 -23.02 8.43
N GLU A 89 16.37 -23.46 7.18
CA GLU A 89 16.23 -24.86 6.81
C GLU A 89 17.61 -25.51 6.87
N HIS A 90 17.70 -26.67 7.54
CA HIS A 90 18.91 -27.49 7.54
C HIS A 90 18.81 -28.53 6.43
N ARG A 91 19.79 -28.57 5.52
CA ARG A 91 19.99 -29.70 4.61
C ARG A 91 21.48 -29.95 4.46
N ASP A 92 21.86 -31.21 4.53
CA ASP A 92 23.23 -31.66 4.24
C ASP A 92 24.32 -30.95 5.07
N GLY A 93 24.04 -30.66 6.34
CA GLY A 93 24.99 -30.04 7.28
C GLY A 93 25.17 -28.52 7.11
N LEU A 94 24.45 -27.90 6.16
CA LEU A 94 24.44 -26.45 5.95
C LEU A 94 23.05 -25.87 6.29
N SER A 95 23.06 -24.69 6.93
CA SER A 95 21.84 -23.96 7.30
C SER A 95 21.63 -22.78 6.36
N TYR A 96 20.51 -22.75 5.65
CA TYR A 96 20.22 -21.68 4.70
C TYR A 96 18.80 -21.15 4.85
N LEU A 97 18.62 -19.89 4.44
CA LEU A 97 17.32 -19.24 4.49
C LEU A 97 16.43 -19.76 3.36
N LYS A 98 15.19 -20.18 3.69
CA LYS A 98 14.23 -20.77 2.74
C LYS A 98 13.97 -19.93 1.48
N VAL A 99 14.05 -18.61 1.60
CA VAL A 99 13.76 -17.64 0.53
C VAL A 99 15.01 -17.26 -0.26
N THR A 100 16.18 -17.31 0.38
CA THR A 100 17.48 -17.01 -0.22
C THR A 100 18.45 -18.15 0.12
N PRO A 101 18.37 -19.28 -0.60
CA PRO A 101 19.15 -20.48 -0.30
C PRO A 101 20.67 -20.29 -0.46
N TRP A 102 21.11 -19.16 -1.03
CA TRP A 102 22.52 -18.78 -1.17
C TRP A 102 23.07 -18.00 0.04
N LEU A 103 22.27 -17.79 1.10
CA LEU A 103 22.68 -17.08 2.31
C LEU A 103 22.82 -18.08 3.47
N ASP A 104 24.05 -18.24 3.96
CA ASP A 104 24.37 -19.10 5.10
C ASP A 104 23.93 -18.46 6.42
N CYS A 105 23.24 -19.24 7.25
CA CYS A 105 22.72 -18.76 8.55
C CYS A 105 23.77 -18.66 9.66
N ASN A 106 25.03 -19.00 9.38
CA ASN A 106 26.12 -18.92 10.36
C ASN A 106 27.00 -17.66 10.17
N GLY A 107 26.68 -16.80 9.20
CA GLY A 107 27.45 -15.59 8.88
C GLY A 107 26.99 -14.33 9.62
N THR A 108 27.88 -13.34 9.73
CA THR A 108 27.59 -12.02 10.33
C THR A 108 26.52 -11.23 9.57
N SER A 109 26.45 -11.39 8.23
CA SER A 109 25.39 -10.82 7.38
C SER A 109 24.00 -11.33 7.75
N TYR A 110 23.86 -12.60 8.15
CA TYR A 110 22.59 -13.17 8.59
C TYR A 110 22.14 -12.53 9.91
N THR A 111 23.04 -12.37 10.88
CA THR A 111 22.73 -11.71 12.17
C THR A 111 22.19 -10.29 11.97
N TRP A 112 22.80 -9.52 11.06
CA TRP A 112 22.34 -8.16 10.76
C TRP A 112 20.97 -8.13 10.08
N LEU A 113 20.76 -9.06 9.14
CA LEU A 113 19.48 -9.20 8.42
C LEU A 113 18.34 -9.61 9.37
N VAL A 114 18.60 -10.53 10.30
CA VAL A 114 17.64 -10.95 11.33
C VAL A 114 17.35 -9.82 12.31
N ALA A 115 18.37 -9.09 12.77
CA ALA A 115 18.19 -7.94 13.66
C ALA A 115 17.31 -6.86 13.01
N LEU A 116 17.60 -6.50 11.76
CA LEU A 116 16.77 -5.56 10.99
C LEU A 116 15.36 -6.13 10.76
N GLY A 117 15.23 -7.44 10.53
CA GLY A 117 13.95 -8.14 10.44
C GLY A 117 13.10 -7.99 11.69
N TYR A 118 13.65 -8.26 12.88
CA TYR A 118 12.92 -8.10 14.15
C TYR A 118 12.52 -6.64 14.42
N VAL A 119 13.41 -5.68 14.18
CA VAL A 119 13.10 -4.26 14.32
C VAL A 119 11.96 -3.87 13.36
N SER A 120 12.05 -4.29 12.10
CA SER A 120 11.00 -4.03 11.10
C SER A 120 9.67 -4.71 11.47
N LEU A 121 9.71 -5.89 12.09
CA LEU A 121 8.52 -6.62 12.53
C LEU A 121 7.77 -5.83 13.61
N VAL A 122 8.50 -5.33 14.61
CA VAL A 122 7.89 -4.54 15.69
C VAL A 122 7.37 -3.20 15.16
N VAL A 123 8.19 -2.48 14.38
CA VAL A 123 7.87 -1.12 13.93
C VAL A 123 6.79 -1.12 12.84
N PHE A 124 6.94 -1.94 11.81
CA PHE A 124 6.05 -1.90 10.64
C PHE A 124 4.94 -2.92 10.72
N VAL A 125 5.24 -4.19 10.99
CA VAL A 125 4.21 -5.26 10.95
C VAL A 125 3.23 -5.16 12.12
N ILE A 126 3.70 -4.84 13.32
CA ILE A 126 2.85 -4.68 14.51
C ILE A 126 2.49 -3.20 14.74
N GLY A 127 3.48 -2.31 14.65
CA GLY A 127 3.29 -0.90 14.96
C GLY A 127 2.29 -0.19 14.06
N VAL A 128 2.29 -0.46 12.74
CA VAL A 128 1.37 0.22 11.81
C VAL A 128 -0.10 -0.20 12.03
N PRO A 129 -0.47 -1.49 12.10
CA PRO A 129 -1.83 -1.88 12.44
C PRO A 129 -2.27 -1.38 13.81
N PHE A 130 -1.39 -1.43 14.82
CA PHE A 130 -1.72 -0.94 16.15
C PHE A 130 -1.95 0.57 16.14
N PHE A 131 -1.10 1.34 15.48
CA PHE A 131 -1.26 2.78 15.32
C PHE A 131 -2.58 3.13 14.62
N VAL A 132 -2.91 2.44 13.53
CA VAL A 132 -4.19 2.63 12.80
C VAL A 132 -5.38 2.26 13.69
N PHE A 133 -5.32 1.12 14.37
CA PHE A 133 -6.40 0.63 15.22
C PHE A 133 -6.63 1.52 16.44
N VAL A 134 -5.58 1.87 17.19
CA VAL A 134 -5.66 2.76 18.36
C VAL A 134 -6.18 4.13 17.95
N SER A 135 -5.68 4.70 16.85
CA SER A 135 -6.13 6.02 16.40
C SER A 135 -7.60 6.02 15.98
N LEU A 136 -8.10 4.93 15.37
CA LEU A 136 -9.53 4.75 15.07
C LEU A 136 -10.37 4.54 16.34
N LEU A 137 -9.84 3.84 17.34
CA LEU A 137 -10.51 3.59 18.61
C LEU A 137 -10.62 4.86 19.46
N CYS A 138 -9.53 5.63 19.59
CA CYS A 138 -9.53 6.91 20.31
C CYS A 138 -10.57 7.88 19.74
N LYS A 139 -10.70 7.94 18.41
CA LYS A 139 -11.73 8.77 17.75
C LYS A 139 -13.16 8.34 18.09
N TYR A 140 -13.39 7.04 18.27
CA TYR A 140 -14.72 6.50 18.55
C TYR A 140 -15.14 6.74 20.00
N VAL A 141 -14.21 6.58 20.96
CA VAL A 141 -14.46 6.84 22.38
C VAL A 141 -14.82 8.32 22.62
N ASP A 142 -14.21 9.24 21.89
CA ASP A 142 -14.46 10.68 22.05
C ASP A 142 -15.83 11.13 21.46
N HIS A 143 -16.43 10.32 20.59
CA HIS A 143 -17.77 10.57 20.03
C HIS A 143 -18.91 10.32 21.05
N HIS A 144 -18.56 10.07 22.32
CA HIS A 144 -19.44 10.09 23.49
C HIS A 144 -19.37 11.41 24.30
N GLY A 145 -19.01 12.54 23.67
CA GLY A 145 -19.60 13.81 24.13
C GLY A 145 -18.80 15.11 23.97
N GLN A 146 -17.53 15.14 23.61
CA GLN A 146 -16.82 16.42 23.42
C GLN A 146 -15.80 16.36 22.27
N ALA A 147 -15.61 17.51 21.62
CA ALA A 147 -14.85 17.65 20.39
C ALA A 147 -13.38 17.26 20.57
N VAL A 148 -12.97 16.15 19.93
CA VAL A 148 -11.56 15.80 19.70
C VAL A 148 -10.85 17.01 19.12
N SER A 149 -9.65 17.30 19.65
CA SER A 149 -8.75 18.32 19.14
C SER A 149 -8.64 18.27 17.60
N GLU A 150 -8.84 19.42 16.99
CA GLU A 150 -8.94 19.61 15.53
C GLU A 150 -7.68 19.10 14.79
N GLU A 151 -6.53 19.08 15.47
CA GLU A 151 -5.24 18.65 14.94
C GLU A 151 -5.13 17.12 14.69
N THR A 152 -5.66 16.27 15.57
CA THR A 152 -5.64 14.81 15.40
C THR A 152 -6.60 14.39 14.29
N ASN A 153 -7.72 15.10 14.15
CA ASN A 153 -8.68 14.90 13.06
C ASN A 153 -8.05 15.15 11.69
N ILE A 154 -7.17 16.15 11.54
CA ILE A 154 -6.50 16.48 10.26
C ILE A 154 -5.53 15.37 9.82
N TRP A 155 -4.85 14.69 10.76
CA TRP A 155 -3.83 13.70 10.42
C TRP A 155 -4.44 12.38 9.92
N LEU A 156 -5.55 11.94 10.53
CA LEU A 156 -6.18 10.67 10.17
C LEU A 156 -7.28 10.78 9.11
N LYS A 157 -7.84 11.97 8.85
CA LYS A 157 -8.85 12.19 7.81
C LYS A 157 -8.49 11.50 6.48
N PRO A 158 -7.27 11.62 5.96
CA PRO A 158 -6.89 10.96 4.72
C PRO A 158 -7.03 9.45 4.66
N LEU A 159 -6.95 8.78 5.82
CA LEU A 159 -6.95 7.32 5.92
C LEU A 159 -8.37 6.74 5.79
N TYR A 160 -9.36 7.43 6.35
CA TYR A 160 -10.75 6.97 6.37
C TYR A 160 -11.67 7.75 5.42
N ASN A 161 -11.25 8.92 4.91
CA ASN A 161 -12.07 9.75 4.04
C ASN A 161 -12.30 9.14 2.65
N ASP A 162 -11.50 8.14 2.26
CA ASP A 162 -11.71 7.40 1.02
C ASP A 162 -12.86 6.37 1.18
N PHE A 163 -13.38 6.14 2.40
CA PHE A 163 -14.46 5.18 2.70
C PHE A 163 -15.76 5.86 3.12
N LYS A 164 -16.91 5.28 2.73
CA LYS A 164 -18.26 5.77 3.11
C LYS A 164 -18.41 5.82 4.64
N THR A 165 -19.10 6.84 5.14
CA THR A 165 -19.30 7.13 6.57
C THR A 165 -19.63 5.93 7.48
N PRO A 166 -20.53 4.97 7.14
CA PRO A 166 -20.83 3.83 8.01
C PRO A 166 -19.68 2.81 8.11
N TYR A 167 -18.77 2.80 7.13
CA TYR A 167 -17.75 1.77 6.94
C TYR A 167 -16.33 2.21 7.34
N ARG A 168 -16.16 3.49 7.68
CA ARG A 168 -14.86 4.13 8.02
C ARG A 168 -14.09 3.45 9.15
N ARG A 169 -14.78 2.75 10.07
CA ARG A 169 -14.16 2.12 11.24
C ARG A 169 -13.45 0.80 10.92
N TYR A 170 -14.08 -0.04 10.09
CA TYR A 170 -13.64 -1.43 9.92
C TYR A 170 -12.85 -1.65 8.64
N PHE A 171 -13.21 -0.97 7.56
CA PHE A 171 -12.62 -1.22 6.25
C PHE A 171 -11.12 -0.93 6.15
N PRO A 172 -10.57 0.14 6.75
CA PRO A 172 -9.12 0.32 6.80
C PRO A 172 -8.40 -0.88 7.44
N LEU A 173 -8.98 -1.45 8.52
CA LEU A 173 -8.43 -2.62 9.20
C LEU A 173 -8.56 -3.89 8.36
N VAL A 174 -9.70 -4.09 7.69
CA VAL A 174 -9.94 -5.24 6.80
C VAL A 174 -8.96 -5.24 5.63
N PHE A 175 -8.74 -4.08 5.00
CA PHE A 175 -7.80 -3.95 3.88
C PHE A 175 -6.35 -4.14 4.32
N LEU A 176 -5.98 -3.63 5.51
CA LEU A 176 -4.65 -3.85 6.08
C LEU A 176 -4.45 -5.32 6.48
N GLY A 177 -5.45 -5.93 7.09
CA GLY A 177 -5.49 -7.35 7.45
C GLY A 177 -5.39 -8.25 6.23
N ARG A 178 -6.09 -7.94 5.13
CA ARG A 178 -5.94 -8.62 3.84
C ARG A 178 -4.49 -8.62 3.36
N ARG A 179 -3.82 -7.46 3.39
CA ARG A 179 -2.41 -7.34 2.98
C ARG A 179 -1.48 -8.14 3.89
N LEU A 180 -1.73 -8.10 5.20
CA LEU A 180 -0.98 -8.88 6.19
C LEU A 180 -1.14 -10.39 5.96
N LEU A 181 -2.37 -10.86 5.79
CA LEU A 181 -2.66 -12.28 5.53
C LEU A 181 -2.01 -12.74 4.22
N LEU A 182 -2.10 -11.96 3.15
CA LEU A 182 -1.41 -12.27 1.89
C LEU A 182 0.11 -12.39 2.10
N ALA A 183 0.70 -11.46 2.83
CA ALA A 183 2.14 -11.50 3.14
C ALA A 183 2.50 -12.75 3.96
N VAL A 184 1.69 -13.12 4.96
CA VAL A 184 1.89 -14.34 5.77
C VAL A 184 1.80 -15.60 4.90
N PHE A 185 0.75 -15.74 4.08
CA PHE A 185 0.60 -16.91 3.21
C PHE A 185 1.74 -17.03 2.19
N LEU A 186 2.18 -15.92 1.61
CA LEU A 186 3.26 -15.92 0.61
C LEU A 186 4.64 -16.25 1.21
N THR A 187 4.83 -16.03 2.51
CA THR A 187 6.15 -16.14 3.16
C THR A 187 6.28 -17.36 4.06
N VAL A 188 5.31 -17.57 4.93
CA VAL A 188 5.35 -18.63 5.94
C VAL A 188 5.03 -19.98 5.31
N VAL A 189 4.00 -20.04 4.46
CA VAL A 189 3.57 -21.30 3.87
C VAL A 189 4.55 -21.70 2.76
N PRO A 190 5.08 -22.95 2.77
CA PRO A 190 5.97 -23.42 1.72
C PRO A 190 5.34 -23.30 0.34
N THR A 191 6.13 -22.85 -0.64
CA THR A 191 5.67 -22.71 -2.02
C THR A 191 5.32 -24.03 -2.69
N THR A 192 5.84 -25.14 -2.18
CA THR A 192 5.50 -26.50 -2.64
C THR A 192 4.16 -27.00 -2.11
N SER A 193 3.55 -26.32 -1.14
CA SER A 193 2.34 -26.76 -0.49
C SER A 193 1.08 -26.33 -1.25
N SER A 194 0.15 -27.26 -1.48
CA SER A 194 -1.18 -26.97 -2.03
C SER A 194 -2.01 -26.04 -1.12
N TYR A 195 -1.75 -26.06 0.20
CA TYR A 195 -2.41 -25.19 1.17
C TYR A 195 -2.11 -23.71 0.93
N GLN A 196 -0.92 -23.37 0.41
CA GLN A 196 -0.61 -21.99 0.03
C GLN A 196 -1.54 -21.51 -1.08
N VAL A 197 -1.73 -22.37 -2.10
CA VAL A 197 -2.53 -22.02 -3.27
C VAL A 197 -3.99 -21.84 -2.91
N MET A 198 -4.54 -22.81 -2.16
CA MET A 198 -5.93 -22.74 -1.69
C MET A 198 -6.16 -21.54 -0.76
N GLY A 199 -5.26 -21.30 0.20
CA GLY A 199 -5.40 -20.21 1.18
C GLY A 199 -5.42 -18.83 0.51
N ILE A 200 -4.48 -18.55 -0.39
CA ILE A 200 -4.43 -17.26 -1.12
C ILE A 200 -5.64 -17.10 -2.04
N THR A 201 -6.04 -18.16 -2.74
CA THR A 201 -7.22 -18.14 -3.61
C THR A 201 -8.49 -17.80 -2.83
N VAL A 202 -8.74 -18.50 -1.72
CA VAL A 202 -9.90 -18.26 -0.85
C VAL A 202 -9.88 -16.84 -0.30
N LEU A 203 -8.71 -16.38 0.19
CA LEU A 203 -8.55 -15.02 0.72
C LEU A 203 -8.86 -13.94 -0.33
N LEU A 204 -8.38 -14.11 -1.56
CA LEU A 204 -8.65 -13.16 -2.65
C LEU A 204 -10.11 -13.19 -3.09
N VAL A 205 -10.73 -14.37 -3.20
CA VAL A 205 -12.16 -14.49 -3.54
C VAL A 205 -13.03 -13.85 -2.47
N ILE A 206 -12.77 -14.12 -1.19
CA ILE A 206 -13.48 -13.47 -0.07
C ILE A 206 -13.29 -11.96 -0.13
N SER A 207 -12.06 -11.49 -0.40
CA SER A 207 -11.83 -10.05 -0.53
C SER A 207 -12.60 -9.43 -1.68
N ILE A 208 -12.66 -10.08 -2.84
CA ILE A 208 -13.41 -9.58 -3.99
C ILE A 208 -14.90 -9.53 -3.65
N ALA A 209 -15.43 -10.57 -3.01
CA ALA A 209 -16.82 -10.61 -2.56
C ALA A 209 -17.14 -9.48 -1.57
N ILE A 210 -16.28 -9.25 -0.58
CA ILE A 210 -16.43 -8.13 0.37
C ILE A 210 -16.44 -6.79 -0.37
N THR A 211 -15.49 -6.54 -1.28
CA THR A 211 -15.43 -5.27 -2.03
C THR A 211 -16.67 -5.07 -2.91
N LEU A 212 -17.18 -6.13 -3.56
CA LEU A 212 -18.36 -6.07 -4.42
C LEU A 212 -19.67 -5.87 -3.65
N ILE A 213 -19.84 -6.54 -2.50
CA ILE A 213 -21.06 -6.47 -1.69
C ILE A 213 -21.15 -5.12 -0.98
N PHE A 214 -20.06 -4.69 -0.33
CA PHE A 214 -20.11 -3.52 0.55
C PHE A 214 -19.80 -2.21 -0.18
N ARG A 215 -19.16 -2.24 -1.35
CA ARG A 215 -18.73 -1.07 -2.14
C ARG A 215 -18.21 0.05 -1.23
N PRO A 216 -17.07 -0.18 -0.57
CA PRO A 216 -16.71 0.59 0.61
C PRO A 216 -16.16 1.98 0.31
N PHE A 217 -15.72 2.22 -0.93
CA PHE A 217 -15.12 3.49 -1.35
C PHE A 217 -16.18 4.58 -1.57
N GLU A 218 -15.81 5.80 -1.21
CA GLU A 218 -16.67 6.98 -1.40
C GLU A 218 -16.70 7.38 -2.87
N GLN A 219 -17.87 7.77 -3.35
CA GLN A 219 -18.10 8.02 -4.77
C GLN A 219 -17.54 9.40 -5.15
N TYR A 220 -16.44 9.44 -5.92
CA TYR A 220 -15.80 10.70 -6.36
C TYR A 220 -16.63 11.47 -7.40
N SER A 221 -17.51 10.79 -8.14
CA SER A 221 -18.39 11.38 -9.16
C SER A 221 -19.70 10.60 -9.24
N GLU A 222 -20.83 11.31 -9.37
CA GLU A 222 -22.21 10.77 -9.38
C GLU A 222 -22.46 9.61 -10.35
N ARG A 223 -21.56 9.39 -11.33
CA ARG A 223 -21.67 8.30 -12.31
C ARG A 223 -20.66 7.16 -12.19
N PHE A 224 -19.55 7.27 -11.45
CA PHE A 224 -18.49 6.24 -11.54
C PHE A 224 -17.69 6.00 -10.24
N GLU A 225 -17.75 4.77 -9.73
CA GLU A 225 -16.97 4.27 -8.58
C GLU A 225 -15.60 3.70 -9.04
N PHE A 226 -14.71 4.57 -9.54
CA PHE A 226 -13.42 4.16 -10.10
C PHE A 226 -12.53 3.37 -9.12
N GLU A 227 -12.48 3.78 -7.84
CA GLU A 227 -11.62 3.15 -6.83
C GLU A 227 -12.03 1.71 -6.52
N THR A 228 -13.33 1.45 -6.37
CA THR A 228 -13.87 0.10 -6.16
C THR A 228 -13.56 -0.80 -7.35
N LEU A 229 -13.78 -0.30 -8.57
CA LEU A 229 -13.55 -1.06 -9.80
C LEU A 229 -12.05 -1.37 -10.00
N ALA A 230 -11.18 -0.41 -9.71
CA ALA A 230 -9.73 -0.62 -9.75
C ALA A 230 -9.26 -1.68 -8.73
N ASP A 231 -9.71 -1.63 -7.47
CA ASP A 231 -9.34 -2.63 -6.46
C ASP A 231 -9.81 -4.04 -6.85
N VAL A 232 -11.01 -4.16 -7.44
CA VAL A 232 -11.54 -5.45 -7.94
C VAL A 232 -10.71 -5.96 -9.11
N ILE A 233 -10.42 -5.14 -10.13
CA ILE A 233 -9.61 -5.55 -11.30
C ILE A 233 -8.23 -6.03 -10.85
N VAL A 234 -7.56 -5.25 -9.99
CA VAL A 234 -6.23 -5.61 -9.47
C VAL A 234 -6.30 -6.93 -8.69
N SER A 235 -7.33 -7.12 -7.86
CA SER A 235 -7.50 -8.35 -7.09
C SER A 235 -7.77 -9.59 -7.97
N VAL A 236 -8.56 -9.44 -9.03
CA VAL A 236 -8.82 -10.50 -10.01
C VAL A 236 -7.55 -10.86 -10.78
N VAL A 237 -6.79 -9.86 -11.23
CA VAL A 237 -5.53 -10.09 -11.97
C VAL A 237 -4.50 -10.77 -11.08
N LEU A 238 -4.42 -10.36 -9.82
CA LEU A 238 -3.57 -11.01 -8.83
C LEU A 238 -3.97 -12.48 -8.62
N LEU A 239 -5.28 -12.76 -8.51
CA LEU A 239 -5.81 -14.11 -8.38
C LEU A 239 -5.46 -14.97 -9.60
N LEU A 240 -5.73 -14.48 -10.81
CA LEU A 240 -5.44 -15.19 -12.06
C LEU A 240 -3.94 -15.44 -12.24
N SER A 241 -3.10 -14.46 -11.91
CA SER A 241 -1.64 -14.60 -11.97
C SER A 241 -1.16 -15.69 -11.02
N PHE A 242 -1.70 -15.71 -9.81
CA PHE A 242 -1.29 -16.67 -8.80
C PHE A 242 -1.77 -18.10 -9.13
N VAL A 243 -3.02 -18.27 -9.57
CA VAL A 243 -3.54 -19.55 -10.06
C VAL A 243 -2.77 -20.02 -11.30
N GLY A 244 -2.45 -19.12 -12.23
CA GLY A 244 -1.65 -19.42 -13.41
C GLY A 244 -0.24 -19.92 -13.05
N LEU A 245 0.42 -19.27 -12.09
CA LEU A 245 1.72 -19.74 -11.58
C LEU A 245 1.62 -21.11 -10.89
N ALA A 246 0.52 -21.38 -10.18
CA ALA A 246 0.28 -22.69 -9.57
C ALA A 246 0.06 -23.77 -10.65
N LEU A 247 -0.66 -23.46 -11.72
CA LEU A 247 -0.89 -24.37 -12.85
C LEU A 247 0.42 -24.72 -13.58
N LEU A 248 1.30 -23.73 -13.82
CA LEU A 248 2.63 -23.95 -14.38
C LEU A 248 3.47 -24.94 -13.54
N ARG A 249 3.34 -24.87 -12.21
CA ARG A 249 4.05 -25.77 -11.30
C ARG A 249 3.56 -27.22 -11.42
N VAL A 250 2.27 -27.43 -11.67
CA VAL A 250 1.67 -28.77 -11.76
C VAL A 250 1.80 -29.36 -13.16
N SER A 251 1.70 -28.53 -14.20
CA SER A 251 1.69 -28.96 -15.59
C SER A 251 2.69 -28.14 -16.43
N PRO A 252 3.96 -28.57 -16.54
CA PRO A 252 4.98 -27.87 -17.32
C PRO A 252 4.74 -27.91 -18.85
N LYS A 253 3.61 -28.46 -19.29
CA LYS A 253 3.24 -28.53 -20.72
C LYS A 253 2.85 -27.16 -21.29
N PHE A 254 2.58 -26.17 -20.44
CA PHE A 254 2.06 -24.85 -20.83
C PHE A 254 3.11 -23.72 -20.72
N ASP A 255 4.39 -24.08 -20.53
CA ASP A 255 5.41 -23.20 -19.96
C ASP A 255 5.52 -21.83 -20.62
N ASN A 256 5.60 -21.75 -21.95
CA ASN A 256 5.84 -20.45 -22.59
C ASN A 256 4.55 -19.63 -22.80
N SER A 257 3.46 -20.25 -23.27
CA SER A 257 2.24 -19.51 -23.61
C SER A 257 1.55 -18.93 -22.37
N LEU A 258 1.47 -19.71 -21.28
CA LEU A 258 0.81 -19.30 -20.06
C LEU A 258 1.61 -18.21 -19.32
N VAL A 259 2.95 -18.31 -19.31
CA VAL A 259 3.81 -17.24 -18.77
C VAL A 259 3.62 -15.93 -19.51
N TRP A 260 3.64 -15.95 -20.85
CA TRP A 260 3.42 -14.74 -21.65
C TRP A 260 2.03 -14.14 -21.45
N LEU A 261 1.00 -14.97 -21.28
CA LEU A 261 -0.35 -14.52 -20.95
C LEU A 261 -0.39 -13.82 -19.59
N ILE A 262 0.21 -14.42 -18.54
CA ILE A 262 0.28 -13.79 -17.21
C ILE A 262 1.00 -12.44 -17.30
N ILE A 263 2.15 -12.39 -17.97
CA ILE A 263 2.92 -11.15 -18.13
C ILE A 263 2.10 -10.10 -18.86
N SER A 264 1.46 -10.47 -19.98
CA SER A 264 0.61 -9.58 -20.77
C SER A 264 -0.55 -9.00 -19.94
N MET A 265 -1.27 -9.83 -19.19
CA MET A 265 -2.39 -9.37 -18.35
C MET A 265 -1.93 -8.38 -17.28
N ASN A 266 -0.81 -8.65 -16.60
CA ASN A 266 -0.27 -7.74 -15.59
C ASN A 266 0.19 -6.41 -16.23
N CYS A 267 0.85 -6.47 -17.38
CA CYS A 267 1.28 -5.26 -18.11
C CYS A 267 0.09 -4.37 -18.49
N VAL A 268 -0.98 -4.96 -19.04
CA VAL A 268 -2.20 -4.21 -19.41
C VAL A 268 -2.80 -3.50 -18.21
N VAL A 269 -2.86 -4.17 -17.06
CA VAL A 269 -3.44 -3.60 -15.84
C VAL A 269 -2.58 -2.46 -15.31
N VAL A 270 -1.27 -2.65 -15.23
CA VAL A 270 -0.33 -1.58 -14.82
C VAL A 270 -0.44 -0.37 -15.74
N LEU A 271 -0.44 -0.58 -17.07
CA LEU A 271 -0.61 0.50 -18.05
C LEU A 271 -1.95 1.20 -17.88
N SER A 272 -3.05 0.46 -17.67
CA SER A 272 -4.37 1.03 -17.45
C SER A 272 -4.44 1.89 -16.19
N CYS A 273 -3.79 1.47 -15.10
CA CYS A 273 -3.69 2.24 -13.87
C CYS A 273 -2.87 3.52 -14.08
N VAL A 274 -1.73 3.43 -14.78
CA VAL A 274 -0.88 4.60 -15.07
C VAL A 274 -1.64 5.62 -15.94
N VAL A 275 -2.27 5.16 -17.02
CA VAL A 275 -3.09 6.02 -17.88
C VAL A 275 -4.24 6.64 -17.11
N GLY A 276 -4.96 5.85 -16.29
CA GLY A 276 -6.05 6.34 -15.44
C GLY A 276 -5.57 7.44 -14.48
N MET A 277 -4.41 7.26 -13.84
CA MET A 277 -3.82 8.27 -12.95
C MET A 277 -3.39 9.53 -13.70
N LEU A 278 -2.80 9.39 -14.89
CA LEU A 278 -2.41 10.53 -15.74
C LEU A 278 -3.63 11.33 -16.24
N VAL A 279 -4.70 10.64 -16.63
CA VAL A 279 -5.95 11.27 -17.04
C VAL A 279 -6.59 12.01 -15.87
N LEU A 280 -6.68 11.39 -14.70
CA LEU A 280 -7.19 12.05 -13.49
C LEU A 280 -6.35 13.28 -13.12
N PHE A 281 -5.03 13.18 -13.24
CA PHE A 281 -4.12 14.30 -13.01
C PHE A 281 -4.35 15.44 -14.02
N ALA A 282 -4.45 15.12 -15.32
CA ALA A 282 -4.74 16.11 -16.37
C ALA A 282 -6.10 16.79 -16.17
N VAL A 283 -7.15 16.01 -15.86
CA VAL A 283 -8.49 16.53 -15.57
C VAL A 283 -8.47 17.44 -14.33
N ASN A 284 -7.74 17.06 -13.28
CA ASN A 284 -7.60 17.89 -12.09
C ASN A 284 -6.82 19.19 -12.36
N LEU A 285 -5.80 19.15 -13.23
CA LEU A 285 -5.10 20.36 -13.69
C LEU A 285 -5.99 21.27 -14.53
N CYS A 286 -6.86 20.71 -15.37
CA CYS A 286 -7.85 21.49 -16.12
C CYS A 286 -8.95 22.10 -15.23
N LYS A 287 -9.09 21.64 -13.97
CA LYS A 287 -10.18 22.05 -13.06
C LYS A 287 -9.82 23.20 -12.09
N SER A 288 -8.62 23.80 -12.11
CA SER A 288 -8.32 24.99 -11.29
C SER A 288 -7.18 25.86 -11.87
N PRO A 289 -7.24 27.22 -11.85
CA PRO A 289 -8.24 28.13 -11.27
C PRO A 289 -8.86 29.10 -12.31
N GLY A 290 -10.18 29.22 -12.33
CA GLY A 290 -10.81 30.23 -13.17
C GLY A 290 -12.33 30.21 -13.17
N ASN A 291 -13.00 30.05 -12.02
CA ASN A 291 -14.40 30.50 -11.89
C ASN A 291 -14.94 30.62 -10.45
N ASP A 292 -14.19 31.20 -9.52
CA ASP A 292 -14.78 31.72 -8.27
C ASP A 292 -14.90 33.24 -8.37
N ASN A 293 -15.73 33.70 -9.30
CA ASN A 293 -16.26 35.07 -9.34
C ASN A 293 -17.71 34.96 -9.79
N VAL A 294 -18.62 35.05 -8.81
CA VAL A 294 -20.06 35.41 -8.81
C VAL A 294 -20.65 34.65 -7.61
N GLN A 295 -21.34 35.17 -6.60
CA GLN A 295 -21.64 36.48 -6.00
C GLN A 295 -22.40 36.09 -4.70
N PRO A 296 -22.37 36.85 -3.59
CA PRO A 296 -23.19 36.52 -2.43
C PRO A 296 -24.64 36.85 -2.76
N GLU A 297 -25.49 35.83 -2.94
CA GLU A 297 -26.93 36.04 -3.00
C GLU A 297 -27.52 35.94 -1.59
N ASN A 298 -28.11 37.05 -1.18
CA ASN A 298 -28.87 37.26 0.03
C ASN A 298 -29.97 36.19 0.18
N VAL A 299 -30.01 35.55 1.35
CA VAL A 299 -31.28 35.07 1.90
C VAL A 299 -31.48 35.81 3.23
N GLN A 300 -32.10 36.98 3.12
CA GLN A 300 -32.85 37.56 4.23
C GLN A 300 -34.03 36.63 4.58
N GLN A 301 -34.46 36.73 5.84
CA GLN A 301 -35.75 36.30 6.39
C GLN A 301 -35.96 34.78 6.56
N TYR A 302 -35.64 34.30 7.77
CA TYR A 302 -36.65 33.58 8.55
C TYR A 302 -36.91 34.35 9.83
N GLU A 303 -38.07 35.01 9.81
CA GLU A 303 -38.99 35.32 10.90
C GLU A 303 -38.51 35.06 12.33
N GLN A 304 -38.31 36.16 13.08
CA GLN A 304 -38.66 36.19 14.50
C GLN A 304 -40.18 36.01 14.60
N ILE A 305 -40.63 34.97 15.29
CA ILE A 305 -41.97 34.94 15.88
C ILE A 305 -41.76 35.17 17.39
N PRO A 306 -42.29 36.26 17.96
CA PRO A 306 -42.40 36.44 19.40
C PRO A 306 -43.61 35.71 19.98
N ASP A 307 -43.52 35.50 21.29
CA ASP A 307 -44.46 34.92 22.27
C ASP A 307 -44.43 33.39 22.45
#